data_AF-A0A529LTN0-F1
#
_entry.id   AF-A0A529LTN0-F1
#
_cell.length_a   1.000
_cell.length_b   1.000
_cell.length_c   1.000
_cell.angle_alpha   90.00
_cell.angle_beta   90.00
_cell.angle_gamma   90.00
#
_symmetry.space_group_name_H-M   'P 1'
#
loop_
_entity.id
_entity.type
_entity.pdbx_description
1 polymer ?
#
loop_
_entity_poly.entity_id
_entity_poly.type
_entity_poly.pdbx_seq_one_letter_code
_entity_poly.pdbx_strand_id
1 'polypeptide(L)' 'HHTEAIIAEDAQAVEKFFNEIDSAILLHNASTQFADGGEFGMGAEIGIATGKMHARGPVGVEQLTSFKYRVRGSGQVRP' A
#
# COMPACT_ATOMS: atom_id res chain seq x y z
N HIS A 1 -5.97 2.19 10.69
CA HIS A 1 -5.66 0.96 11.45
C HIS A 1 -4.68 0.08 10.67
N HIS A 2 -4.18 -1.03 11.24
CA HIS A 2 -3.12 -1.86 10.63
C HIS A 2 -3.68 -2.79 9.54
N THR A 3 -4.23 -3.93 9.93
CA THR A 3 -4.83 -4.93 9.03
C THR A 3 -6.20 -5.31 9.57
N GLU A 4 -7.19 -5.36 8.70
CA GLU A 4 -8.53 -5.86 9.01
C GLU A 4 -8.98 -6.85 7.93
N ALA A 5 -9.85 -7.78 8.31
CA ALA A 5 -10.34 -8.81 7.40
C ALA A 5 -11.84 -9.03 7.58
N ILE A 6 -12.52 -9.38 6.48
CA ILE A 6 -13.91 -9.81 6.46
C ILE A 6 -14.00 -11.27 6.04
N ILE A 7 -14.84 -12.05 6.73
CA ILE A 7 -15.26 -13.38 6.30
C ILE A 7 -16.71 -13.31 5.84
N ALA A 8 -16.95 -13.39 4.54
CA ALA A 8 -18.29 -13.27 3.95
C ALA A 8 -18.36 -13.90 2.56
N GLU A 9 -19.55 -14.35 2.15
CA GLU A 9 -19.85 -14.79 0.78
C GLU A 9 -20.64 -13.73 -0.01
N ASP A 10 -21.35 -12.84 0.68
CA ASP A 10 -22.09 -11.75 0.06
C ASP A 10 -21.12 -10.69 -0.50
N ALA A 11 -21.10 -10.58 -1.83
CA ALA A 11 -20.28 -9.60 -2.54
C ALA A 11 -20.59 -8.15 -2.14
N GLN A 12 -21.85 -7.82 -1.80
CA GLN A 12 -22.19 -6.45 -1.41
C GLN A 12 -21.58 -6.08 -0.06
N ALA A 13 -21.58 -7.03 0.90
CA ALA A 13 -20.92 -6.84 2.19
C ALA A 13 -19.39 -6.69 2.04
N VAL A 14 -18.76 -7.47 1.16
CA VAL A 14 -17.31 -7.40 0.88
C VAL A 14 -16.95 -6.05 0.26
N GLU A 15 -17.69 -5.62 -0.75
CA GLU A 15 -17.47 -4.32 -1.40
C GLU A 15 -17.67 -3.17 -0.41
N LYS A 16 -18.71 -3.23 0.42
CA LYS A 16 -18.92 -2.23 1.47
C LYS A 16 -17.73 -2.17 2.44
N PHE A 17 -17.24 -3.33 2.88
CA PHE A 17 -16.08 -3.42 3.75
C PHE A 17 -14.82 -2.83 3.11
N PHE A 18 -14.53 -3.13 1.84
CA PHE A 18 -13.37 -2.57 1.13
C PHE A 18 -13.46 -1.06 0.88
N ASN A 19 -14.67 -0.50 0.75
CA ASN A 19 -14.85 0.93 0.50
C ASN A 19 -14.90 1.79 1.78
N GLU A 20 -15.40 1.25 2.89
CA GLU A 20 -15.64 2.04 4.11
C GLU A 20 -14.52 1.93 5.15
N ILE A 21 -13.70 0.87 5.10
CA ILE A 21 -12.70 0.60 6.13
C ILE A 21 -11.34 1.19 5.74
N ASP A 22 -10.78 2.04 6.61
CA ASP A 22 -9.54 2.77 6.38
C ASP A 22 -8.34 2.12 7.11
N SER A 23 -8.04 0.88 6.75
CA SER A 23 -6.84 0.14 7.19
C SER A 23 -5.74 0.14 6.12
N ALA A 24 -4.50 -0.13 6.52
CA ALA A 24 -3.41 -0.23 5.56
C ALA A 24 -3.57 -1.45 4.63
N ILE A 25 -4.17 -2.51 5.16
CA ILE A 25 -4.39 -3.78 4.45
C ILE A 25 -5.79 -4.27 4.79
N LEU A 26 -6.56 -4.61 3.76
CA LEU A 26 -7.87 -5.26 3.87
C LEU A 26 -7.82 -6.62 3.20
N LEU A 27 -8.41 -7.62 3.85
CA LEU A 27 -8.43 -8.99 3.36
C LEU A 27 -9.86 -9.53 3.35
N HIS A 28 -10.18 -10.34 2.35
CA HIS A 28 -11.45 -11.06 2.23
C HIS A 28 -11.18 -12.56 2.28
N ASN A 29 -11.82 -13.26 3.21
CA ASN A 29 -11.71 -14.71 3.38
C ASN A 29 -10.25 -15.20 3.53
N ALA A 30 -9.38 -14.38 4.13
CA ALA A 30 -7.98 -14.69 4.39
C ALA A 30 -7.54 -14.21 5.78
N SER A 31 -6.59 -14.92 6.38
CA SER A 31 -6.02 -14.58 7.69
C SER A 31 -5.27 -13.25 7.64
N THR A 32 -5.41 -12.44 8.69
CA THR A 32 -4.63 -11.20 8.84
C THR A 32 -3.12 -11.43 8.97
N GLN A 33 -2.68 -12.66 9.24
CA GLN A 33 -1.25 -13.02 9.26
C GLN A 33 -0.58 -12.92 7.89
N PHE A 34 -1.33 -12.92 6.79
CA PHE A 34 -0.78 -12.70 5.44
C PHE A 34 -0.39 -11.25 5.17
N ALA A 35 -0.65 -10.32 6.10
CA ALA A 35 -0.23 -8.93 5.99
C ALA A 35 1.27 -8.78 6.27
N ASP A 36 2.10 -9.22 5.31
CA ASP A 36 3.55 -9.26 5.38
C ASP A 36 4.15 -9.05 3.98
N GLY A 37 5.24 -8.30 3.88
CA GLY A 37 5.89 -7.98 2.60
C GLY A 37 6.41 -9.21 1.85
N GLY A 38 6.86 -10.25 2.54
CA GLY A 38 7.24 -11.53 1.94
C GLY A 38 6.05 -12.23 1.29
N GLU A 39 4.92 -12.33 2.00
CA GLU A 39 3.67 -12.91 1.49
C GLU A 39 3.09 -12.08 0.34
N PHE A 40 3.31 -10.76 0.32
CA PHE A 40 2.90 -9.87 -0.77
C PHE A 40 3.88 -9.84 -1.96
N GLY A 41 4.93 -10.67 -1.94
CA GLY A 41 5.88 -10.80 -3.05
C GLY A 41 6.92 -9.69 -3.14
N MET A 42 7.10 -8.90 -2.08
CA MET A 42 8.08 -7.81 -1.99
C MET A 42 9.48 -8.32 -1.62
N GLY A 43 9.60 -9.62 -1.29
CA GLY A 43 10.83 -10.31 -0.93
C GLY A 43 11.26 -10.05 0.51
N ALA A 44 11.25 -8.79 0.95
CA ALA A 44 11.49 -8.40 2.33
C ALA A 44 10.74 -7.11 2.68
N GLU A 45 10.46 -6.92 3.96
CA GLU A 45 9.96 -5.66 4.50
C GLU A 45 10.86 -5.12 5.62
N ILE A 46 10.92 -3.80 5.77
CA ILE A 46 11.49 -3.16 6.96
C ILE A 46 10.46 -3.08 8.11
N GLY A 47 9.17 -3.18 7.76
CA GLY A 47 8.03 -3.16 8.67
C GLY A 47 6.78 -2.66 7.94
N ILE A 48 5.72 -2.41 8.72
CA ILE A 48 4.40 -2.04 8.19
C ILE A 48 4.04 -0.61 8.58
N ALA A 49 3.73 0.22 7.57
CA ALA A 49 3.34 1.61 7.75
C ALA A 49 1.81 1.76 7.72
N THR A 50 1.25 2.51 8.68
CA THR A 50 -0.18 2.85 8.73
C THR A 50 -0.49 4.31 8.37
N GLY A 51 0.55 5.09 8.09
CA GLY A 51 0.43 6.46 7.60
C GLY A 51 -0.14 6.50 6.17
N LYS A 52 -0.76 7.62 5.81
CA LYS A 52 -1.36 7.82 4.48
C LYS A 52 -0.43 8.51 3.47
N MET A 53 0.66 9.11 3.94
CA MET A 53 1.62 9.78 3.07
C MET A 53 2.81 8.85 2.79
N HIS A 54 3.25 8.84 1.53
CA HIS A 54 4.35 8.02 1.02
C HIS A 54 4.06 6.51 0.95
N ALA A 55 4.24 5.78 2.06
CA ALA A 55 4.13 4.33 2.10
C ALA A 55 3.05 3.89 3.10
N ARG A 56 2.21 2.94 2.68
CA ARG A 56 1.11 2.37 3.47
C ARG A 56 1.03 0.87 3.21
N GLY A 57 0.97 0.06 4.27
CA GLY A 57 1.13 -1.39 4.20
C GLY A 57 2.58 -1.81 4.40
N PRO A 58 2.99 -3.01 3.92
CA PRO A 58 4.38 -3.45 3.99
C PRO A 58 5.31 -2.48 3.26
N VAL A 59 6.44 -2.16 3.89
CA VAL A 59 7.42 -1.21 3.35
C VAL A 59 8.62 -1.99 2.81
N GLY A 60 8.67 -2.13 1.49
CA GLY A 60 9.77 -2.78 0.77
C GLY A 60 10.76 -1.78 0.20
N VAL A 61 11.62 -2.26 -0.70
CA VAL A 61 12.71 -1.45 -1.28
C VAL A 61 12.21 -0.23 -2.04
N GLU A 62 11.11 -0.33 -2.77
CA GLU A 62 10.54 0.78 -3.54
C GLU A 62 10.04 1.90 -2.62
N GLN A 63 9.43 1.53 -1.50
CA GLN A 63 8.93 2.46 -0.48
C GLN A 63 10.08 3.11 0.32
N LEU A 64 11.35 2.76 0.08
CA LEU A 64 12.51 3.48 0.63
C LEU A 64 13.15 4.44 -0.38
N THR A 65 12.54 4.60 -1.56
CA THR A 65 13.03 5.51 -2.59
C THR A 65 12.25 6.81 -2.62
N SER A 66 12.81 7.81 -3.31
CA SER A 66 12.13 9.04 -3.68
C SER A 66 12.39 9.31 -5.15
N PHE A 67 11.64 10.23 -5.74
CA PHE A 67 11.83 10.64 -7.13
C PHE A 67 12.57 11.96 -7.20
N LYS A 68 13.28 12.19 -8.31
CA LYS A 68 13.85 13.49 -8.64
C LYS A 68 13.66 13.78 -10.12
N TYR A 69 13.44 15.04 -10.44
CA TYR A 69 13.39 15.49 -11.82
C TYR A 69 14.79 15.71 -12.35
N ARG A 70 15.04 15.24 -13.58
CA ARG A 70 16.28 15.48 -14.31
C ARG A 70 15.93 16.11 -15.65
N VAL A 71 16.29 17.38 -15.82
CA VAL A 71 16.05 18.14 -17.05
C VAL A 71 17.38 18.41 -17.73
N ARG A 72 17.48 18.16 -19.04
CA ARG A 72 18.63 18.54 -19.86
C ARG A 72 18.22 19.70 -20.77
N GLY A 73 18.99 20.78 -20.70
CA GLY A 73 18.72 22.01 -21.44
C GLY A 73 19.70 22.25 -22.58
N SER A 74 19.28 23.13 -23.50
CA SER A 74 20.04 23.60 -24.66
C SER A 74 19.62 25.02 -25.10
N GLY A 75 19.09 25.84 -24.18
CA GLY A 75 18.66 27.21 -24.48
C GLY A 75 17.21 27.55 -24.10
N GLN A 76 16.62 26.82 -23.14
CA GLN A 76 15.26 27.07 -22.68
C GLN A 76 15.18 28.41 -21.95
N VAL A 77 14.23 29.25 -22.37
CA VAL A 77 13.88 30.50 -21.71
C VAL A 77 12.52 30.35 -21.02
N ARG A 78 12.34 31.01 -19.87
CA ARG A 78 11.05 31.12 -19.18
C ARG A 78 10.67 32.60 -19.19
N PRO A 79 9.57 33.00 -19.88
CA PRO A 79 9.11 34.37 -19.90
C PRO A 79 8.62 34.85 -18.53
#